data_AF-A0A1V4QYG7-F1
#
_entry.id   AF-A0A1V4QYG7-F1
#
_cell.length_a   1.000
_cell.length_b   1.000
_cell.length_c   1.000
_cell.angle_alpha   90.00
_cell.angle_beta   90.00
_cell.angle_gamma   90.00
#
_symmetry.space_group_name_H-M   'P 1'
#
loop_
_entity.id
_entity.type
_entity.pdbx_description
1 polymer ?
#
loop_
_entity_poly.entity_id
_entity_poly.type
_entity_poly.pdbx_seq_one_letter_code
_entity_poly.pdbx_strand_id
1 'polypeptide(L)'
;MMRSPGIHARLLAVGLGLLPPGLLVGCPSADREVEVLPNQAVAALSADDVVRVMRRAGFSGQEILELGTDLRNGLATMGAVQVRMGQKVEAIFA
;
A
#
# COMPACT_ATOMS: atom_id res chain seq x y z
N MET A 1 -67.86 -12.91 -18.57
CA MET A 1 -67.07 -12.01 -17.69
C MET A 1 -65.80 -11.65 -18.45
N MET A 2 -65.81 -10.54 -19.17
CA MET A 2 -65.28 -9.22 -18.77
C MET A 2 -63.81 -9.00 -19.24
N ARG A 3 -63.70 -8.10 -20.24
CA ARG A 3 -62.63 -7.11 -20.53
C ARG A 3 -61.37 -7.53 -21.34
N SER A 4 -61.44 -7.21 -22.63
CA SER A 4 -60.38 -6.55 -23.45
C SER A 4 -59.93 -5.21 -22.79
N PRO A 5 -58.86 -4.47 -23.15
CA PRO A 5 -57.87 -4.54 -24.26
C PRO A 5 -56.40 -4.55 -23.72
N GLY A 6 -55.28 -4.64 -24.45
CA GLY A 6 -54.91 -4.15 -25.78
C GLY A 6 -54.04 -2.89 -25.65
N ILE A 7 -52.96 -2.85 -26.47
CA ILE A 7 -52.44 -1.64 -27.15
C ILE A 7 -51.26 -0.88 -26.47
N HIS A 8 -50.07 -1.15 -27.01
CA HIS A 8 -48.97 -0.23 -27.41
C HIS A 8 -48.18 0.60 -26.39
N ALA A 9 -46.85 0.37 -26.38
CA ALA A 9 -45.83 1.42 -26.55
C ALA A 9 -44.52 0.72 -26.98
N ARG A 10 -44.16 0.68 -28.27
CA ARG A 10 -43.31 1.69 -28.95
C ARG A 10 -42.07 2.04 -28.11
N LEU A 11 -40.90 1.48 -28.42
CA LEU A 11 -39.93 2.01 -29.42
C LEU A 11 -39.38 3.39 -29.02
N LEU A 12 -38.05 3.54 -29.15
CA LEU A 12 -37.21 4.76 -28.99
C LEU A 12 -36.61 4.91 -27.58
N ALA A 13 -35.36 5.30 -27.39
CA ALA A 13 -34.25 5.60 -28.29
C ALA A 13 -32.99 5.79 -27.42
N VAL A 14 -31.84 5.50 -28.03
CA VAL A 14 -30.55 6.22 -27.93
C VAL A 14 -30.41 7.20 -26.76
N GLY A 15 -29.49 6.88 -25.85
CA GLY A 15 -28.92 7.80 -24.88
C GLY A 15 -27.44 7.54 -24.71
N LEU A 16 -26.64 7.98 -25.68
CA LEU A 16 -25.19 8.15 -25.56
C LEU A 16 -24.95 9.20 -24.45
N GLY A 17 -24.72 8.74 -23.23
CA GLY A 17 -24.61 9.58 -22.03
C GLY A 17 -23.27 9.44 -21.32
N LEU A 18 -22.33 10.32 -21.71
CA LEU A 18 -21.36 11.00 -20.85
C LEU A 18 -20.46 10.13 -19.93
N LEU A 19 -19.28 9.75 -20.44
CA LEU A 19 -18.14 9.34 -19.60
C LEU A 19 -17.64 10.57 -18.84
N PRO A 20 -17.63 10.62 -17.49
CA PRO A 20 -17.08 11.76 -16.78
C PRO A 20 -15.55 11.78 -16.90
N PRO A 21 -14.93 12.84 -17.45
CA PRO A 21 -13.49 13.02 -17.42
C PRO A 21 -13.14 13.68 -16.08
N GLY A 22 -12.61 12.94 -15.10
CA GLY A 22 -12.20 13.64 -13.88
C GLY A 22 -11.83 12.85 -12.62
N LEU A 23 -11.53 11.56 -12.68
CA LEU A 23 -11.05 10.83 -11.49
C LEU A 23 -9.63 10.31 -11.69
N LEU A 24 -8.68 11.23 -11.94
CA LEU A 24 -7.30 11.04 -11.51
C LEU A 24 -7.25 11.35 -10.01
N VAL A 25 -7.84 10.48 -9.20
CA VAL A 25 -7.59 10.46 -7.76
C VAL A 25 -6.16 9.97 -7.60
N GLY A 26 -5.23 10.91 -7.37
CA GLY A 26 -3.89 10.57 -6.94
C GLY A 26 -3.99 9.73 -5.67
N CYS A 27 -3.42 8.52 -5.69
CA CYS A 27 -3.28 7.74 -4.46
C CYS A 27 -2.43 8.55 -3.49
N PRO A 28 -2.88 8.82 -2.26
CA PRO A 28 -2.01 9.40 -1.25
C PRO A 28 -0.90 8.38 -0.97
N SER A 29 0.32 8.71 -1.38
CA SER A 29 1.52 7.96 -1.00
C SER A 29 1.63 8.05 0.52
N ALA A 30 1.32 6.96 1.21
CA ALA A 30 1.43 6.91 2.65
C ALA A 30 2.91 6.72 3.00
N ASP A 31 3.50 7.76 3.59
CA ASP A 31 4.90 7.78 3.98
C ASP A 31 5.18 6.70 5.03
N ARG A 32 6.25 5.93 4.83
CA ARG A 32 6.67 4.86 5.74
C ARG A 32 7.84 5.35 6.59
N GLU A 33 7.75 5.15 7.90
CA GLU A 33 8.73 5.60 8.88
C GLU A 33 9.33 4.41 9.63
N VAL A 34 10.63 4.50 9.94
CA VAL A 34 11.40 3.51 10.69
C VAL A 34 11.49 3.93 12.16
N GLU A 35 11.02 3.10 13.08
CA GLU A 35 11.23 3.23 14.52
C GLU A 35 12.06 2.06 15.05
N VAL A 36 13.02 2.34 15.93
CA VAL A 36 13.88 1.31 16.52
C VAL A 36 13.26 0.70 17.79
N LEU A 37 13.43 -0.61 17.99
CA LEU A 37 12.95 -1.35 19.17
C LEU A 37 14.12 -2.06 19.87
N PRO A 38 14.22 -2.06 21.20
CA PRO A 38 15.28 -2.75 21.92
C PRO A 38 15.09 -4.28 21.87
N ASN A 39 16.11 -5.00 21.43
CA ASN A 39 16.23 -6.45 21.39
C ASN A 39 17.63 -6.86 21.86
N GLN A 40 17.72 -7.93 22.67
CA GLN A 40 18.99 -8.40 23.22
C GLN A 40 19.85 -9.15 22.19
N ALA A 41 19.24 -9.55 21.06
CA ALA A 41 19.95 -10.11 19.93
C ALA A 41 20.22 -9.02 18.88
N VAL A 42 21.46 -8.56 18.79
CA VAL A 42 21.89 -7.62 17.75
C VAL A 42 22.31 -8.45 16.53
N ALA A 43 21.42 -8.54 15.54
CA ALA A 43 21.74 -9.17 14.26
C ALA A 43 22.38 -8.15 13.32
N ALA A 44 23.67 -8.32 13.02
CA ALA A 44 24.35 -7.53 12.00
C ALA A 44 23.98 -8.05 10.60
N LEU A 45 22.97 -7.47 9.97
CA LEU A 45 22.63 -7.77 8.58
C LEU A 45 23.57 -7.04 7.62
N SER A 46 24.00 -7.74 6.57
CA SER A 46 24.68 -7.10 5.44
C SER A 46 23.72 -6.19 4.67
N ALA A 47 24.25 -5.26 3.87
CA ALA A 47 23.40 -4.40 3.05
C ALA A 47 22.54 -5.20 2.07
N ASP A 48 23.09 -6.25 1.46
CA ASP A 48 22.36 -7.14 0.56
C ASP A 48 21.25 -7.90 1.29
N ASP A 49 21.51 -8.33 2.52
CA ASP A 49 20.48 -8.97 3.36
C ASP A 49 19.34 -8.01 3.64
N VAL A 50 19.64 -6.78 4.06
CA VAL A 50 18.64 -5.74 4.31
C VAL A 50 17.76 -5.52 3.09
N VAL A 51 18.35 -5.28 1.91
CA VAL A 51 17.61 -5.10 0.65
C VAL A 51 16.73 -6.33 0.36
N ARG A 52 17.26 -7.54 0.54
CA ARG A 52 16.53 -8.77 0.30
C ARG A 52 15.35 -8.95 1.25
N VAL A 53 15.49 -8.65 2.54
CA VAL A 53 14.39 -8.78 3.50
C VAL A 53 13.33 -7.71 3.26
N MET A 54 13.73 -6.47 2.97
CA MET A 54 12.80 -5.39 2.63
C MET A 54 12.01 -5.70 1.36
N ARG A 55 12.64 -6.21 0.29
CA ARG A 55 11.89 -6.63 -0.91
C ARG A 55 10.87 -7.73 -0.61
N ARG A 56 11.22 -8.70 0.26
CA ARG A 56 10.29 -9.77 0.68
C ARG A 56 9.13 -9.24 1.52
N ALA A 57 9.36 -8.19 2.30
CA ALA A 57 8.32 -7.49 3.05
C ALA A 57 7.46 -6.54 2.18
N GLY A 58 7.73 -6.44 0.87
CA GLY A 58 6.91 -5.68 -0.08
C GLY A 58 7.32 -4.22 -0.24
N PHE A 59 8.47 -3.81 0.28
CA PHE A 59 9.01 -2.47 0.08
C PHE A 59 9.45 -2.27 -1.37
N SER A 60 9.10 -1.11 -1.93
CA SER A 60 9.54 -0.69 -3.26
C SER A 60 11.03 -0.33 -3.29
N GLY A 61 11.60 -0.24 -4.50
CA GLY A 61 13.00 0.17 -4.66
C GLY A 61 13.28 1.55 -4.06
N GLN A 62 12.35 2.48 -4.19
CA GLN A 62 12.48 3.84 -3.64
C GLN A 62 12.51 3.81 -2.11
N GLU A 63 11.57 3.09 -1.49
CA GLU A 63 11.51 2.97 -0.03
C GLU A 63 12.71 2.24 0.56
N ILE A 64 13.32 1.32 -0.19
CA ILE A 64 14.58 0.67 0.22
C ILE A 64 15.73 1.68 0.23
N LEU A 65 15.79 2.58 -0.76
CA LEU A 65 16.80 3.63 -0.80
C LEU A 65 16.64 4.63 0.35
N GLU A 66 15.40 4.94 0.71
CA GLU A 66 15.07 5.89 1.78
C GLU A 66 15.25 5.29 3.18
N LEU A 67 14.72 4.08 3.41
CA LEU A 67 14.63 3.49 4.75
C LEU A 67 15.74 2.47 5.06
N GLY A 68 16.45 1.97 4.05
CA GLY A 68 17.40 0.86 4.21
C GLY A 68 18.56 1.18 5.13
N THR A 69 19.07 2.42 5.09
CA THR A 69 20.16 2.86 5.98
C THR A 69 19.70 2.89 7.44
N ASP A 70 18.54 3.48 7.71
CA ASP A 70 18.01 3.61 9.07
C ASP A 70 17.62 2.24 9.65
N LEU A 71 17.04 1.37 8.83
CA LEU A 71 16.74 -0.01 9.23
C LEU A 71 18.01 -0.77 9.61
N ARG A 72 19.07 -0.69 8.78
CA ARG A 72 20.34 -1.36 9.07
C ARG A 72 20.97 -0.83 10.36
N ASN A 73 20.99 0.49 10.53
CA ASN A 73 21.57 1.12 11.71
C ASN A 73 20.76 0.79 12.97
N GLY A 74 19.42 0.79 12.88
CA GLY A 74 18.53 0.41 13.96
C GLY A 74 18.72 -1.04 14.40
N LEU A 75 18.83 -1.98 13.45
CA LEU A 75 19.12 -3.37 13.77
C LEU A 75 20.51 -3.54 14.40
N ALA A 76 21.51 -2.82 13.90
CA ALA A 76 22.88 -2.90 14.43
C ALA A 76 23.02 -2.29 15.84
N THR A 77 22.16 -1.35 16.21
CA THR A 77 22.25 -0.63 17.50
C THR A 77 21.26 -1.14 18.54
N MET A 78 20.02 -1.40 18.13
CA MET A 78 18.93 -1.76 19.02
C MET A 78 18.51 -3.22 18.86
N GLY A 79 18.95 -3.92 17.81
CA GLY A 79 18.62 -5.33 17.57
C GLY A 79 17.22 -5.59 17.00
N ALA A 80 16.33 -4.59 16.97
CA ALA A 80 15.05 -4.66 16.28
C ALA A 80 14.62 -3.31 15.73
N VAL A 81 13.80 -3.34 14.68
CA VAL A 81 13.27 -2.19 13.98
C VAL A 81 11.82 -2.46 13.57
N GLN A 82 10.93 -1.51 13.85
CA GLN A 82 9.57 -1.47 13.35
C GLN A 82 9.44 -0.46 12.21
N VAL A 83 8.76 -0.83 11.14
CA VAL A 83 8.40 0.11 10.07
C VAL A 83 6.89 0.33 10.11
N ARG A 84 6.50 1.60 10.11
CA ARG A 84 5.10 2.02 10.19
C ARG A 84 4.71 2.83 8.97
N MET A 85 3.42 2.80 8.65
CA MET A 85 2.78 3.65 7.65
C MET A 85 1.61 4.36 8.34
N GLY A 86 1.81 5.62 8.72
CA GLY A 86 0.91 6.30 9.64
C GLY A 86 0.80 5.57 10.99
N GLN A 87 -0.42 5.19 11.39
CA GLN A 87 -0.66 4.45 12.64
C GLN A 87 -0.55 2.93 12.51
N LYS A 88 -0.26 2.42 11.31
CA LYS A 88 -0.21 0.98 11.04
C LYS A 88 1.23 0.48 11.06
N VAL A 89 1.47 -0.60 11.78
CA VAL A 89 2.73 -1.35 11.67
C VAL A 89 2.70 -2.18 10.39
N GLU A 90 3.63 -1.90 9.49
CA GLU A 90 3.78 -2.62 8.21
C GLU A 90 4.73 -3.80 8.35
N ALA A 91 5.82 -3.65 9.10
CA ALA A 91 6.81 -4.70 9.31
C ALA A 91 7.54 -4.54 10.64
N ILE A 92 8.02 -5.65 11.19
CA ILE A 92 8.96 -5.71 12.33
C ILE A 92 10.11 -6.61 11.91
N PHE A 93 11.33 -6.12 12.09
CA PHE A 93 12.59 -6.81 11.82
C PHE A 93 13.33 -7.01 13.16
N ALA A 94 13.76 -8.23 13.46
CA ALA A 94 14.47 -8.61 14.68
C ALA A 94 15.33 -9.86 14.44
#